data_AF-A0A9E8RYA5-F1
#
_entry.id   AF-A0A9E8RYA5-F1
#
_cell.length_a   1.000
_cell.length_b   1.000
_cell.length_c   1.000
_cell.angle_alpha   90.00
_cell.angle_beta   90.00
_cell.angle_gamma   90.00
#
_symmetry.space_group_name_H-M   'P 1'
#
loop_
_entity.id
_entity.type
_entity.pdbx_description
1 polymer ?
#
loop_
_entity_poly.entity_id
_entity_poly.type
_entity_poly.pdbx_seq_one_letter_code
_entity_poly.pdbx_strand_id
1 'polypeptide(L)'
;MEIPIRIEELYRKLAERLKKGDMVIVDYGYTFAEWYRPNLKNGSLRGYKNHRRVEVASEWKENNDMTTHIHFDALLEWEKEYGLKTVVSHQGRNITRLR
;
A
#
# COMPACT_ATOMS: atom_id res chain seq x y z
N MET A 1 5.30 12.19 5.99
CA MET A 1 5.63 10.75 5.91
C MET A 1 4.52 10.01 6.62
N GLU A 2 3.87 9.11 5.89
CA GLU A 2 2.80 8.25 6.35
C GLU A 2 3.37 7.02 7.05
N ILE A 3 2.64 6.50 8.04
CA ILE A 3 3.02 5.31 8.80
C ILE A 3 1.89 4.28 8.66
N PRO A 4 2.13 3.08 8.11
CA PRO A 4 1.08 2.13 7.73
C PRO A 4 0.56 1.26 8.90
N ILE A 5 0.33 1.86 10.08
CA ILE A 5 -0.03 1.14 11.33
C ILE A 5 -1.21 0.19 11.14
N ARG A 6 -2.25 0.64 10.43
CA ARG A 6 -3.46 -0.17 10.21
C ARG A 6 -3.24 -1.32 9.23
N ILE A 7 -2.35 -1.14 8.26
CA ILE A 7 -2.02 -2.19 7.27
C ILE A 7 -1.23 -3.28 7.97
N GLU A 8 -0.31 -2.93 8.86
CA GLU A 8 0.44 -3.88 9.69
C GLU A 8 -0.51 -4.77 10.52
N GLU A 9 -1.45 -4.15 11.23
CA GLU A 9 -2.45 -4.88 12.01
C GLU A 9 -3.27 -5.87 11.16
N LEU A 10 -3.65 -5.44 9.95
CA LEU A 10 -4.40 -6.27 9.02
C LEU A 10 -3.55 -7.41 8.48
N TYR A 11 -2.32 -7.11 8.06
CA TYR A 11 -1.36 -8.08 7.56
C TYR A 11 -1.12 -9.20 8.58
N ARG A 12 -0.83 -8.84 9.83
CA ARG A 12 -0.69 -9.79 10.95
C ARG A 12 -1.92 -10.68 11.08
N LYS A 13 -3.12 -10.10 11.15
CA LYS A 13 -4.37 -10.87 11.31
C LYS A 13 -4.60 -11.85 10.17
N LEU A 14 -4.26 -11.46 8.94
CA LEU A 14 -4.38 -12.32 7.78
C LEU A 14 -3.33 -13.44 7.81
N ALA A 15 -2.08 -13.12 8.14
CA ALA A 15 -0.98 -14.07 8.26
C ALA A 15 -1.27 -15.14 9.33
N GLU A 16 -1.75 -14.75 10.52
CA GLU A 16 -2.09 -15.68 11.62
C GLU A 16 -3.23 -16.65 11.24
N ARG A 17 -4.17 -16.19 10.41
CA ARG A 17 -5.33 -16.96 9.95
C ARG A 17 -5.01 -17.85 8.75
N LEU A 18 -4.00 -17.51 7.95
CA LEU A 18 -3.62 -18.25 6.76
C LEU A 18 -2.94 -19.58 7.17
N LYS A 19 -3.72 -20.66 7.29
CA LYS A 19 -3.17 -22.00 7.58
C LYS A 19 -2.60 -22.70 6.34
N LYS A 20 -3.16 -22.42 5.17
CA LYS A 20 -2.73 -22.96 3.88
C LYS A 20 -3.26 -22.07 2.75
N GLY A 21 -2.46 -21.86 1.71
CA GLY A 21 -2.82 -21.06 0.53
C GLY A 21 -1.97 -19.80 0.41
N ASP A 22 -2.37 -18.95 -0.54
CA ASP A 22 -1.67 -17.71 -0.87
C ASP A 22 -2.51 -16.49 -0.52
N MET A 23 -1.85 -15.39 -0.16
CA MET A 23 -2.44 -14.08 -0.01
C MET A 23 -1.93 -13.18 -1.13
N VAL A 24 -2.85 -12.49 -1.82
CA VAL A 24 -2.50 -11.57 -2.90
C VAL A 24 -2.85 -10.16 -2.46
N ILE A 25 -1.83 -9.29 -2.41
CA ILE A 25 -1.99 -7.87 -2.12
C ILE A 25 -1.74 -7.10 -3.41
N VAL A 26 -2.74 -6.34 -3.85
CA VAL A 26 -2.67 -5.50 -5.05
C VAL A 26 -3.04 -4.08 -4.64
N ASP A 27 -2.07 -3.17 -4.72
CA ASP A 27 -2.29 -1.76 -4.45
C ASP A 27 -1.24 -0.93 -5.21
N TYR A 28 -1.40 0.39 -5.22
CA TYR A 28 -0.38 1.31 -5.68
C TYR A 28 0.45 1.82 -4.51
N GLY A 29 1.76 1.80 -4.68
CA GLY A 29 2.70 1.95 -3.58
C GLY A 29 4.08 2.37 -4.04
N TYR A 30 4.95 2.61 -3.07
CA TYR A 30 6.36 2.88 -3.31
C TYR A 30 7.24 2.01 -2.41
N THR A 31 8.44 1.72 -2.89
CA THR A 31 9.56 1.26 -2.04
C THR A 31 10.05 2.40 -1.14
N PHE A 32 10.74 2.10 -0.05
CA PHE A 32 11.39 3.08 0.81
C PHE A 32 12.35 3.96 0.01
N ALA A 33 13.13 3.39 -0.91
CA ALA A 33 14.03 4.14 -1.78
C ALA A 33 13.28 5.18 -2.65
N GLU A 34 12.10 4.82 -3.16
CA GLU A 34 11.27 5.74 -3.94
C GLU A 34 10.66 6.85 -3.08
N TRP A 35 10.27 6.54 -1.85
CA TRP A 35 9.73 7.52 -0.90
C TRP A 35 10.68 8.67 -0.58
N TYR A 36 12.00 8.46 -0.65
CA TYR A 36 13.00 9.52 -0.45
C TYR A 36 13.17 10.45 -1.67
N ARG A 37 12.45 10.22 -2.78
CA ARG A 37 12.57 11.09 -3.96
C ARG A 37 12.04 12.51 -3.66
N PRO A 38 12.68 13.55 -4.21
CA PRO A 38 12.31 14.95 -3.92
C PRO A 38 10.86 15.32 -4.24
N ASN A 39 10.23 14.65 -5.21
CA ASN A 39 8.84 14.87 -5.61
C ASN A 39 7.81 14.25 -4.65
N LEU A 40 8.23 13.45 -3.68
CA LEU A 40 7.37 12.84 -2.66
C LEU A 40 7.53 13.47 -1.25
N LYS A 41 8.21 14.63 -1.16
CA LYS A 41 8.41 15.35 0.11
C LYS A 41 7.11 15.65 0.87
N ASN A 42 6.01 15.86 0.15
CA ASN A 42 4.70 16.14 0.73
C ASN A 42 3.89 14.87 1.06
N GLY A 43 4.51 13.70 1.01
CA GLY A 43 3.80 12.45 1.19
C GLY A 43 2.99 12.02 -0.04
N SER A 44 2.25 10.95 0.14
CA SER A 44 1.38 10.37 -0.87
C SER A 44 -0.12 10.48 -0.57
N LEU A 45 -0.51 11.04 0.58
CA LEU A 45 -1.91 11.28 0.92
C LEU A 45 -2.61 12.10 -0.18
N ARG A 46 -3.73 11.60 -0.68
CA ARG A 46 -4.58 12.23 -1.71
C ARG A 46 -6.03 12.25 -1.26
N GLY A 47 -6.75 13.29 -1.68
CA GLY A 47 -8.19 13.38 -1.58
C GLY A 47 -8.81 13.33 -2.98
N TYR A 48 -9.96 12.68 -3.10
CA TYR A 48 -10.74 12.63 -4.34
C TYR A 48 -12.21 12.97 -4.07
N LYS A 49 -12.76 13.82 -4.94
CA LYS A 49 -14.18 14.18 -4.96
C LYS A 49 -14.67 14.22 -6.40
N ASN A 50 -15.77 13.52 -6.69
CA ASN A 50 -16.35 13.49 -8.05
C ASN A 50 -15.31 13.18 -9.16
N HIS A 51 -14.47 12.16 -8.92
CA HIS A 51 -13.36 11.75 -9.81
C HIS A 51 -12.29 12.82 -10.07
N ARG A 52 -12.19 13.84 -9.21
CA ARG A 52 -11.15 14.87 -9.28
C ARG A 52 -10.30 14.86 -8.02
N ARG A 53 -9.01 15.07 -8.19
CA ARG A 53 -8.08 15.23 -7.08
C ARG A 53 -8.35 16.57 -6.40
N VAL A 54 -8.42 16.57 -5.07
CA VAL A 54 -8.62 17.75 -4.24
C VAL A 54 -7.48 17.92 -3.25
N GLU A 55 -7.30 19.13 -2.72
CA GLU A 55 -6.33 19.38 -1.67
C GLU A 55 -6.85 18.89 -0.32
N VAL A 56 -6.05 18.03 0.33
CA VAL A 56 -6.45 17.35 1.56
C VAL A 56 -6.56 18.33 2.74
N ALA A 57 -5.72 19.37 2.76
CA ALA A 57 -5.61 20.28 3.90
C ALA A 57 -6.84 21.19 4.10
N SER A 58 -7.56 21.52 3.03
CA SER A 58 -8.69 22.45 3.07
C SER A 58 -10.06 21.76 3.11
N GLU A 59 -10.17 20.55 2.56
CA GLU A 59 -11.47 19.89 2.32
C GLU A 59 -11.72 18.66 3.23
N TRP A 60 -10.98 18.54 4.33
CA TRP A 60 -11.04 17.37 5.23
C TRP A 60 -12.42 17.12 5.86
N LYS A 61 -13.32 18.12 5.83
CA LYS A 61 -14.69 18.06 6.35
C LYS A 61 -15.72 17.59 5.32
N GLU A 62 -15.31 17.44 4.06
CA GLU A 62 -16.18 16.95 3.01
C GLU A 62 -15.99 15.43 2.88
N ASN A 63 -17.05 14.68 2.53
CA ASN A 63 -17.04 13.22 2.35
C ASN A 63 -16.20 12.79 1.13
N ASN A 64 -14.91 13.10 1.17
CA ASN A 64 -13.94 12.84 0.12
C ASN A 64 -13.33 11.45 0.34
N ASP A 65 -13.05 10.75 -0.76
CA ASP A 65 -12.26 9.53 -0.70
C ASP A 65 -10.79 9.91 -0.43
N MET A 66 -10.19 9.27 0.58
CA MET A 66 -8.83 9.55 1.02
C MET A 66 -7.97 8.31 0.86
N THR A 67 -6.86 8.46 0.14
CA THR A 67 -5.94 7.35 -0.11
C THR A 67 -4.49 7.73 0.15
N THR A 68 -3.67 6.72 0.44
CA THR A 68 -2.22 6.82 0.53
C THR A 68 -1.62 5.64 -0.21
N HIS A 69 -0.42 5.82 -0.75
CA HIS A 69 0.37 4.75 -1.33
C HIS A 69 0.86 3.81 -0.22
N ILE A 70 0.83 2.50 -0.49
CA ILE A 70 1.34 1.52 0.46
C ILE A 70 2.87 1.47 0.47
N HIS A 71 3.43 0.95 1.57
CA HIS A 71 4.86 0.76 1.74
C HIS A 71 5.21 -0.69 1.41
N PHE A 72 5.65 -0.97 0.17
CA PHE A 72 5.90 -2.34 -0.27
C PHE A 72 7.02 -3.03 0.52
N ASP A 73 8.08 -2.29 0.87
CA ASP A 73 9.19 -2.85 1.64
C ASP A 73 8.76 -3.25 3.06
N ALA A 74 7.80 -2.53 3.67
CA ALA A 74 7.25 -2.91 4.97
C ALA A 74 6.56 -4.29 4.91
N LEU A 75 5.85 -4.60 3.83
CA LEU A 75 5.25 -5.93 3.64
C LEU A 75 6.31 -7.04 3.56
N LEU A 76 7.45 -6.75 2.91
CA LEU A 76 8.59 -7.68 2.81
C LEU A 76 9.33 -7.85 4.14
N GLU A 77 9.35 -6.83 4.99
CA GLU A 77 9.92 -6.94 6.34
C GLU A 77 9.05 -7.83 7.22
N TRP A 78 7.72 -7.62 7.20
CA TRP A 78 6.77 -8.42 7.98
C TRP A 78 6.70 -9.88 7.52
N GLU A 79 6.99 -10.19 6.27
CA GLU A 79 7.16 -11.58 5.79
C GLU A 79 8.05 -12.40 6.73
N LYS A 80 9.21 -11.86 7.10
CA LYS A 80 10.19 -12.54 7.97
C LYS A 80 9.64 -12.77 9.37
N GLU A 81 8.88 -11.81 9.88
CA GLU A 81 8.28 -11.86 11.21
C GLU A 81 7.18 -12.92 11.31
N TYR A 82 6.36 -13.05 10.26
CA TYR A 82 5.21 -13.96 10.25
C TYR A 82 5.45 -15.28 9.50
N GLY A 83 6.69 -15.55 9.08
CA GLY A 83 7.08 -16.82 8.43
C GLY A 83 6.41 -17.05 7.07
N LEU A 84 6.10 -15.98 6.35
CA LEU A 84 5.54 -16.04 5.00
C LEU A 84 6.66 -16.08 3.95
N LYS A 85 6.29 -16.32 2.69
CA LYS A 85 7.18 -16.15 1.54
C LYS A 85 6.53 -15.21 0.54
N THR A 86 7.14 -14.06 0.27
CA THR A 86 6.56 -13.05 -0.64
C THR A 86 7.16 -13.18 -2.04
N VAL A 87 6.30 -13.06 -3.04
CA VAL A 87 6.70 -12.90 -4.44
C VAL A 87 6.19 -11.55 -4.92
N VAL A 88 7.11 -10.66 -5.29
CA VAL A 88 6.76 -9.33 -5.80
C VAL A 88 6.74 -9.34 -7.32
N SER A 89 5.74 -8.70 -7.89
CA SER A 89 5.73 -8.40 -9.32
C SER A 89 4.96 -7.12 -9.59
N HIS A 90 5.38 -6.41 -10.63
CA HIS A 90 4.73 -5.18 -11.07
C HIS A 90 3.50 -5.52 -11.92
N GLN A 91 2.38 -4.83 -11.68
CA GLN A 91 1.10 -5.08 -12.34
C GLN A 91 1.21 -5.19 -13.87
N GLY A 92 2.02 -4.33 -14.51
CA GLY A 92 2.25 -4.37 -15.96
C GLY A 92 2.95 -5.62 -16.49
N ARG A 93 3.54 -6.46 -15.63
CA ARG A 93 4.23 -7.71 -15.99
C ARG A 93 3.39 -8.96 -15.69
N ASN A 94 2.34 -8.86 -14.87
CA ASN A 94 1.56 -10.02 -14.40
C ASN A 94 0.30 -10.30 -15.22
N ILE A 95 -0.39 -9.29 -15.74
CA ILE A 95 -1.63 -9.49 -16.53
C ILE A 95 -1.37 -10.37 -17.76
N THR A 96 -0.15 -10.35 -18.31
CA THR A 96 0.26 -11.17 -19.45
C THR A 96 0.74 -12.59 -19.11
N ARG A 97 0.92 -12.94 -17.82
CA ARG A 97 1.49 -14.23 -17.38
C ARG A 97 0.50 -15.19 -16.69
N LEU A 98 -0.73 -14.75 -16.44
CA LEU A 98 -1.81 -15.56 -15.86
C LEU A 98 -2.65 -16.29 -16.92
N ARG A 99 -2.06 -16.65 -18.06
CA ARG A 99 -2.67 -17.45 -19.13
C ARG A 99 -2.08 -18.84 -19.18
#